data_AF-A0A059IYS7-F1
#
_entry.id   AF-A0A059IYS7-F1
#
_cell.length_a   1.000
_cell.length_b   1.000
_cell.length_c   1.000
_cell.angle_alpha   90.00
_cell.angle_beta   90.00
_cell.angle_gamma   90.00
#
_symmetry.space_group_name_H-M   'P 1'
#
loop_
_entity.id
_entity.type
_entity.pdbx_description
1 polymer ?
#
loop_
_entity_poly.entity_id
_entity_poly.type
_entity_poly.pdbx_seq_one_letter_code
_entity_poly.pdbx_strand_id
1 'polypeptide(L)'
;MFSAEGANYAVTFSLAFGIAFAVVLLSWLCSTTADQIPTVNSYPWDWGQKKAHQQYLSNSRSLIKEGIRRFNNGPFRIITALGSRVILPPTYTEWLKGCLDLDHQALVHNEYFGGYPGMEGIGMVTDPRRIVIDVTKKKLNQSS
;
A
#
# COMPACT_ATOMS: atom_id res chain seq x y z
N MET A 1 7.95 50.53 -29.31
CA MET A 1 7.67 50.41 -27.86
C MET A 1 7.04 49.04 -27.51
N PHE A 2 7.46 47.93 -28.14
CA PHE A 2 6.89 46.58 -27.94
C PHE A 2 7.89 45.53 -27.43
N SER A 3 9.15 45.92 -27.17
CA SER A 3 10.21 44.96 -26.81
C SER A 3 10.28 44.62 -25.33
N ALA A 4 9.72 45.46 -24.45
CA ALA A 4 9.82 45.27 -22.99
C ALA A 4 8.80 44.26 -22.45
N GLU A 5 7.61 44.18 -23.05
CA GLU A 5 6.55 43.27 -22.57
C GLU A 5 6.87 41.80 -22.86
N GLY A 6 7.38 41.48 -24.06
CA GLY A 6 7.77 40.10 -24.41
C GLY A 6 8.89 39.52 -23.55
N ALA A 7 9.84 40.36 -23.13
CA ALA A 7 10.93 39.96 -22.24
C ALA A 7 10.42 39.60 -20.83
N ASN A 8 9.43 40.33 -20.32
CA ASN A 8 8.82 40.05 -19.02
C ASN A 8 8.10 38.70 -19.01
N TYR A 9 7.36 38.36 -20.09
CA TYR A 9 6.72 37.05 -20.21
C TYR A 9 7.74 35.91 -20.31
N ALA A 10 8.81 36.09 -21.09
CA ALA A 10 9.86 35.07 -21.21
C ALA A 10 10.55 34.79 -19.87
N VAL A 11 10.79 35.83 -19.06
CA VAL A 11 11.39 35.72 -17.73
C VAL A 11 10.44 35.03 -16.75
N THR A 12 9.14 35.36 -16.76
CA THR A 12 8.15 34.71 -15.88
C THR A 12 7.93 33.24 -16.24
N PHE A 13 7.88 32.87 -17.52
CA PHE A 13 7.80 31.47 -17.96
C PHE A 13 9.05 30.67 -17.55
N SER A 14 10.23 31.26 -17.70
CA SER A 14 11.50 30.60 -17.33
C SER A 14 11.59 30.38 -15.81
N LEU A 15 11.15 31.36 -15.01
CA LEU A 15 11.09 31.25 -13.56
C LEU A 15 10.07 30.19 -13.12
N ALA A 16 8.87 30.18 -13.71
CA ALA A 16 7.84 29.20 -13.40
C ALA A 16 8.29 27.76 -13.73
N PHE A 17 8.97 27.57 -14.86
CA PHE A 17 9.54 26.28 -15.23
C PHE A 17 10.66 25.85 -14.28
N GLY A 18 11.54 26.78 -13.88
CA GLY A 18 12.58 26.52 -12.89
C GLY A 18 12.00 26.10 -11.52
N ILE A 19 10.93 26.76 -11.07
CA ILE A 19 10.23 26.41 -9.82
C ILE A 19 9.56 25.04 -9.95
N ALA A 20 8.84 24.77 -11.03
CA ALA A 20 8.19 23.48 -11.25
C ALA A 20 9.22 22.33 -11.28
N PHE A 21 10.34 22.54 -11.97
CA PHE A 21 11.44 21.58 -12.01
C PHE A 21 12.08 21.38 -10.63
N ALA A 22 12.30 22.45 -9.87
CA ALA A 22 12.80 22.37 -8.50
C ALA A 22 11.84 21.62 -7.57
N VAL A 23 10.53 21.82 -7.69
CA VAL A 23 9.52 21.08 -6.91
C VAL A 23 9.49 19.60 -7.30
N VAL A 24 9.56 19.27 -8.60
CA VAL A 24 9.63 17.88 -9.06
C VAL A 24 10.92 17.21 -8.57
N LEU A 25 12.06 17.90 -8.68
CA LEU A 25 13.34 17.41 -8.16
C LEU A 25 13.30 17.22 -6.65
N LEU A 26 12.82 18.21 -5.90
CA LEU A 26 12.76 18.14 -4.44
C LEU A 26 11.79 17.04 -3.98
N SER A 27 10.64 16.89 -4.65
CA SER A 27 9.71 15.78 -4.42
C SER A 27 10.37 14.43 -4.69
N TRP A 28 11.13 14.31 -5.78
CA TRP A 28 11.85 13.09 -6.11
C TRP A 28 12.96 12.78 -5.08
N LEU A 29 13.74 13.79 -4.68
CA LEU A 29 14.79 13.66 -3.66
C LEU A 29 14.20 13.27 -2.29
N CYS A 30 13.13 13.94 -1.85
CA CYS A 30 12.45 13.65 -0.59
C CYS A 30 11.70 12.31 -0.61
N SER A 31 11.36 11.76 -1.78
CA SER A 31 10.70 10.45 -1.91
C SER A 31 11.64 9.25 -1.77
N THR A 32 12.96 9.47 -1.58
CA THR A 32 13.95 8.37 -1.61
C THR A 32 14.12 7.60 -0.30
N THR A 33 13.44 7.96 0.79
CA THR A 33 13.42 7.20 2.05
C THR A 33 12.32 6.14 2.07
N ALA A 34 12.11 5.42 0.96
CA ALA A 34 11.25 4.25 0.95
C ALA A 34 12.01 3.04 1.52
N ASP A 35 11.54 2.54 2.66
CA ASP A 35 11.98 1.30 3.32
C ASP A 35 12.33 0.20 2.30
N GLN A 36 13.59 -0.25 2.32
CA GLN A 36 14.15 -1.24 1.38
C GLN A 36 13.66 -2.68 1.66
N ILE A 37 12.36 -2.87 1.89
CA ILE A 37 11.79 -4.21 2.05
C ILE A 37 11.77 -4.89 0.67
N PRO A 38 12.51 -6.00 0.48
CA PRO A 38 12.66 -6.61 -0.83
C PRO A 38 11.35 -7.26 -1.30
N THR A 39 11.08 -7.20 -2.60
CA THR A 39 9.85 -7.76 -3.18
C THR A 39 10.12 -9.12 -3.82
N VAL A 40 9.33 -10.13 -3.48
CA VAL A 40 9.54 -11.51 -3.95
C VAL A 40 9.19 -11.68 -5.43
N ASN A 41 8.06 -11.11 -5.87
CA ASN A 41 7.54 -11.21 -7.24
C ASN A 41 7.83 -9.96 -8.07
N SER A 42 9.02 -9.37 -7.90
CA SER A 42 9.50 -8.30 -8.76
C SER A 42 10.17 -8.88 -10.00
N TYR A 43 9.85 -8.31 -11.17
CA TYR A 43 10.34 -8.77 -12.46
C TYR A 43 10.88 -7.62 -13.29
N PRO A 44 12.02 -7.80 -13.99
CA PRO A 44 12.47 -6.83 -14.97
C PRO A 44 11.40 -6.59 -16.04
N TRP A 45 11.20 -5.33 -16.41
CA TRP A 45 10.27 -4.90 -17.47
C TRP A 45 8.77 -5.17 -17.21
N ASP A 46 8.37 -5.49 -15.97
CA ASP A 46 6.97 -5.65 -15.59
C ASP A 46 6.38 -4.33 -15.03
N TRP A 47 6.42 -3.26 -15.84
CA TRP A 47 6.00 -1.91 -15.40
C TRP A 47 4.54 -1.86 -14.95
N GLY A 48 3.67 -2.67 -15.55
CA GLY A 48 2.26 -2.79 -15.17
C GLY A 48 1.97 -3.85 -14.11
N GLN A 49 3.00 -4.48 -13.53
CA GLN A 49 2.89 -5.55 -12.52
C GLN A 49 2.01 -6.74 -12.93
N LYS A 50 1.73 -6.91 -14.23
CA LYS A 50 0.82 -7.94 -14.73
C LYS A 50 1.34 -9.33 -14.40
N LYS A 51 2.65 -9.53 -14.57
CA LYS A 51 3.30 -10.81 -14.27
C LYS A 51 3.33 -11.06 -12.77
N ALA A 52 3.63 -10.04 -11.98
CA ALA A 52 3.58 -10.10 -10.53
C ALA A 52 2.20 -10.52 -10.01
N HIS A 53 1.12 -9.88 -10.51
CA HIS A 53 -0.26 -10.22 -10.17
C HIS A 53 -0.64 -11.64 -10.62
N GLN A 54 -0.28 -12.03 -11.85
CA GLN A 54 -0.58 -13.37 -12.35
C GLN A 54 0.13 -14.45 -11.53
N GLN A 55 1.37 -14.22 -11.11
CA GLN A 55 2.09 -15.16 -10.25
C GLN A 55 1.43 -15.28 -8.87
N TYR A 56 0.94 -14.18 -8.31
CA TYR A 56 0.18 -14.21 -7.06
C TYR A 56 -1.11 -15.01 -7.20
N LEU A 57 -1.90 -14.75 -8.25
CA LEU A 57 -3.17 -15.42 -8.49
C LEU A 57 -3.02 -16.91 -8.76
N SER A 58 -1.95 -17.32 -9.45
CA SER A 58 -1.69 -18.73 -9.79
C SER A 58 -0.98 -19.52 -8.69
N ASN A 59 -0.10 -18.88 -7.89
CA ASN A 59 0.77 -19.61 -6.98
C ASN A 59 1.23 -18.79 -5.74
N SER A 60 0.30 -18.11 -5.07
CA SER A 60 0.56 -17.31 -3.85
C SER A 60 1.25 -18.10 -2.74
N ARG A 61 0.87 -19.36 -2.51
CA ARG A 61 1.48 -20.20 -1.46
C ARG A 61 2.96 -20.42 -1.70
N SER A 62 3.37 -20.72 -2.93
CA SER A 62 4.79 -20.90 -3.25
C SER A 62 5.54 -19.57 -3.17
N LEU A 63 4.90 -18.45 -3.53
CA LEU A 63 5.49 -17.13 -3.36
C LEU A 63 5.81 -16.79 -1.91
N ILE A 64 4.93 -17.11 -0.97
CA ILE A 64 5.18 -16.90 0.45
C ILE A 64 6.35 -17.76 0.92
N LYS A 65 6.35 -19.06 0.58
CA LYS A 65 7.44 -19.98 0.94
C LYS A 65 8.78 -19.50 0.37
N GLU A 66 8.77 -19.04 -0.87
CA GLU A 66 9.95 -18.54 -1.56
C GLU A 66 10.45 -17.24 -0.94
N GLY A 67 9.57 -16.33 -0.52
CA GLY A 67 9.94 -15.13 0.21
C GLY A 67 10.60 -15.45 1.55
N ILE A 68 10.00 -16.36 2.34
CA ILE A 68 10.58 -16.81 3.62
C ILE A 68 11.99 -17.38 3.40
N ARG A 69 12.17 -18.21 2.36
CA ARG A 69 13.44 -18.84 2.02
C ARG A 69 14.48 -17.83 1.51
N ARG A 70 14.11 -16.94 0.59
CA ARG A 70 15.02 -15.97 -0.05
C ARG A 70 15.53 -14.91 0.91
N PHE A 71 14.71 -14.54 1.89
CA PHE A 71 15.00 -13.43 2.78
C PHE A 71 15.31 -13.88 4.21
N ASN A 72 15.70 -15.15 4.39
CA ASN A 72 16.18 -15.71 5.67
C ASN A 72 15.27 -15.39 6.86
N ASN A 73 13.96 -15.63 6.71
CA ASN A 73 12.95 -15.28 7.72
C ASN A 73 12.91 -13.79 8.10
N GLY A 74 13.36 -12.89 7.22
CA GLY A 74 13.18 -11.44 7.33
C GLY A 74 11.89 -10.95 6.66
N PRO A 75 11.50 -9.67 6.87
CA PRO A 75 10.38 -9.05 6.18
C PRO A 75 10.58 -9.01 4.66
N PHE A 76 9.50 -9.25 3.92
CA PHE A 76 9.52 -9.13 2.47
C PHE A 76 8.17 -8.68 1.93
N ARG A 77 8.15 -8.25 0.68
CA ARG A 77 6.98 -7.70 0.02
C ARG A 77 6.46 -8.64 -1.06
N ILE A 78 5.14 -8.73 -1.17
CA ILE A 78 4.43 -9.41 -2.27
C ILE A 78 3.50 -8.40 -2.93
N ILE A 79 3.56 -8.31 -4.26
CA ILE A 79 2.54 -7.63 -5.05
C ILE A 79 1.36 -8.60 -5.21
N THR A 80 0.24 -8.29 -4.57
CA THR A 80 -1.00 -9.09 -4.61
C THR A 80 -1.96 -8.56 -5.66
N ALA A 81 -3.13 -9.19 -5.85
CA ALA A 81 -4.15 -8.70 -6.77
C ALA A 81 -4.73 -7.31 -6.39
N LEU A 82 -4.70 -6.95 -5.11
CA LEU A 82 -5.31 -5.73 -4.58
C LEU A 82 -4.26 -4.69 -4.13
N GLY A 83 -2.98 -4.98 -4.32
CA GLY A 83 -1.88 -4.07 -4.02
C GLY A 83 -0.69 -4.76 -3.36
N SER A 84 0.29 -3.97 -2.96
CA SER A 84 1.49 -4.47 -2.29
C SER A 84 1.23 -4.79 -0.81
N ARG A 85 1.80 -5.89 -0.33
CA ARG A 85 1.74 -6.30 1.09
C ARG A 85 3.11 -6.67 1.61
N VAL A 86 3.41 -6.24 2.83
CA VAL A 86 4.59 -6.70 3.58
C VAL A 86 4.18 -7.93 4.38
N ILE A 87 4.95 -9.00 4.21
CA ILE A 87 4.84 -10.22 4.99
C ILE A 87 5.87 -10.14 6.10
N LEU A 88 5.37 -10.15 7.33
CA LEU A 88 6.20 -10.11 8.52
C LEU A 88 6.43 -11.53 9.04
N PRO A 89 7.68 -11.89 9.38
CA PRO A 89 7.99 -13.17 9.98
C PRO A 89 7.50 -13.23 11.44
N PRO A 90 7.33 -14.43 12.02
CA PRO A 90 6.79 -14.60 13.37
C PRO A 90 7.57 -13.88 14.48
N THR A 91 8.84 -13.56 14.25
CA THR A 91 9.67 -12.78 15.17
C THR A 91 9.11 -11.39 15.48
N TYR A 92 8.22 -10.85 14.63
CA TYR A 92 7.59 -9.55 14.81
C TYR A 92 6.26 -9.63 15.59
N THR A 93 5.81 -10.81 16.02
CA THR A 93 4.50 -10.97 16.67
C THR A 93 4.35 -10.12 17.94
N GLU A 94 5.39 -9.99 18.77
CA GLU A 94 5.31 -9.16 19.98
C GLU A 94 5.20 -7.67 19.64
N TRP A 95 5.93 -7.20 18.64
CA TRP A 95 5.79 -5.82 18.14
C TRP A 95 4.40 -5.58 17.53
N LEU A 96 3.89 -6.53 16.75
CA LEU A 96 2.58 -6.44 16.11
C LEU A 96 1.43 -6.28 17.11
N LYS A 97 1.48 -6.98 18.25
CA LYS A 97 0.46 -6.89 19.30
C LYS A 97 0.33 -5.47 19.88
N GLY A 98 1.41 -4.70 19.89
CA GLY A 98 1.45 -3.34 20.41
C GLY A 98 1.33 -2.24 19.34
N CYS A 99 1.24 -2.61 18.05
CA CYS A 99 1.24 -1.64 16.97
C CYS A 99 -0.17 -1.03 16.77
N LEU A 100 -0.34 0.22 17.23
CA LEU A 100 -1.62 0.94 17.11
C LEU A 100 -1.94 1.39 15.69
N ASP A 101 -0.92 1.47 14.82
CA ASP A 101 -1.07 1.90 13.42
C ASP A 101 -1.64 0.80 12.51
N LEU A 102 -1.73 -0.45 13.01
CA LEU A 102 -2.25 -1.59 12.25
C LEU A 102 -3.70 -1.88 12.63
N ASP A 103 -4.64 -1.32 11.86
CA ASP A 103 -6.06 -1.67 11.94
C ASP A 103 -6.49 -2.53 10.75
N HIS A 104 -6.65 -3.83 11.01
CA HIS A 104 -7.15 -4.78 10.01
C HIS A 104 -8.55 -4.42 9.49
N GLN A 105 -9.45 -3.90 10.33
CA GLN A 105 -10.81 -3.57 9.90
C GLN A 105 -10.80 -2.38 8.95
N ALA A 106 -10.04 -1.33 9.28
CA ALA A 106 -9.86 -0.19 8.40
C ALA A 106 -9.22 -0.59 7.06
N LEU A 107 -8.24 -1.50 7.08
CA LEU A 107 -7.62 -2.03 5.86
C LEU A 107 -8.64 -2.76 4.97
N VAL A 108 -9.40 -3.70 5.54
CA VAL A 108 -10.42 -4.46 4.78
C VAL A 108 -11.52 -3.54 4.26
N HIS A 109 -11.97 -2.57 5.05
CA HIS A 109 -12.95 -1.58 4.63
C HIS A 109 -12.51 -0.87 3.34
N ASN A 110 -11.26 -0.40 3.32
CA ASN A 110 -10.73 0.33 2.17
C ASN A 110 -10.45 -0.58 0.98
N GLU A 111 -9.87 -1.75 1.21
CA GLU A 111 -9.48 -2.69 0.15
C GLU A 111 -10.69 -3.35 -0.54
N TYR A 112 -11.79 -3.54 0.19
CA TYR A 112 -13.01 -4.15 -0.32
C TYR A 112 -14.17 -3.16 -0.45
N PHE A 113 -13.85 -1.86 -0.56
CA PHE A 113 -14.80 -0.80 -0.92
C PHE A 113 -16.01 -0.68 0.01
N GLY A 114 -15.85 -0.92 1.31
CA GLY A 114 -16.95 -0.96 2.28
C GLY A 114 -17.78 0.32 2.38
N GLY A 115 -17.25 1.46 1.94
CA GLY A 115 -17.95 2.76 1.91
C GLY A 115 -18.74 3.04 0.62
N TYR A 116 -18.69 2.15 -0.37
CA TYR A 116 -19.37 2.36 -1.66
C TYR A 116 -20.80 1.81 -1.64
N PRO A 117 -21.77 2.47 -2.31
CA PRO A 117 -23.12 1.92 -2.47
C PRO A 117 -23.08 0.52 -3.11
N GLY A 118 -23.83 -0.41 -2.54
CA GLY A 118 -23.83 -1.82 -2.93
C GLY A 118 -22.82 -2.71 -2.20
N MET A 119 -21.98 -2.14 -1.33
CA MET A 119 -20.97 -2.85 -0.53
C MET A 119 -21.27 -2.82 0.98
N GLU A 120 -22.52 -2.58 1.36
CA GLU A 120 -22.95 -2.34 2.76
C GLU A 120 -22.64 -3.53 3.67
N GLY A 121 -22.64 -4.75 3.14
CA GLY A 121 -22.25 -5.94 3.89
C GLY A 121 -20.79 -5.89 4.36
N ILE A 122 -19.88 -5.46 3.48
CA ILE A 122 -18.48 -5.22 3.86
C ILE A 122 -18.41 -4.07 4.85
N GLY A 123 -19.05 -2.94 4.53
CA GLY A 123 -19.09 -1.75 5.40
C GLY A 123 -19.51 -2.07 6.82
N MET A 124 -20.57 -2.87 6.98
CA MET A 124 -21.10 -3.30 8.28
C MET A 124 -20.13 -4.20 9.05
N VAL A 125 -19.49 -5.17 8.39
CA VAL A 125 -18.53 -6.08 9.06
C VAL A 125 -17.27 -5.34 9.49
N THR A 126 -16.85 -4.35 8.70
CA THR A 126 -15.66 -3.54 8.93
C THR A 126 -15.90 -2.25 9.70
N ASP A 127 -17.12 -2.05 10.22
CA ASP A 127 -17.49 -0.82 10.93
C ASP A 127 -16.54 -0.58 12.13
N PRO A 128 -15.97 0.63 12.29
CA PRO A 128 -15.05 0.95 13.38
C PRO A 128 -15.63 0.72 14.79
N ARG A 129 -16.96 0.75 14.94
CA ARG A 129 -17.66 0.46 16.21
C ARG A 129 -17.70 -1.03 16.54
N ARG A 130 -17.33 -1.91 15.60
CA ARG A 130 -17.14 -3.37 15.78
C ARG A 130 -18.36 -4.15 16.29
N ILE A 131 -19.56 -3.58 16.21
CA ILE A 131 -20.80 -4.15 16.77
C ILE A 131 -21.05 -5.58 16.28
N VAL A 132 -20.93 -5.83 14.97
CA VAL A 132 -21.17 -7.17 14.41
C VAL A 132 -20.16 -8.18 14.93
N ILE A 133 -18.87 -7.81 14.94
CA ILE A 133 -17.79 -8.68 15.43
C ILE A 133 -18.00 -9.01 16.91
N ASP A 134 -18.34 -8.02 17.73
CA ASP A 134 -18.48 -8.19 19.18
C ASP A 134 -19.70 -9.02 19.54
N VAL A 135 -20.83 -8.82 18.85
CA VAL A 135 -22.03 -9.64 19.02
C VAL A 135 -21.75 -11.09 18.62
N THR A 136 -21.10 -11.32 17.47
CA THR A 136 -20.74 -12.68 17.02
C THR A 136 -19.81 -13.37 18.01
N LYS A 137 -18.75 -12.71 18.47
CA LYS A 137 -17.84 -13.25 19.50
C LYS A 137 -18.58 -13.59 20.78
N LYS A 138 -19.46 -12.69 21.25
CA LYS A 138 -20.27 -12.92 22.45
C LYS A 138 -21.15 -14.17 22.31
N LYS A 139 -21.79 -14.36 21.15
CA LYS A 139 -22.64 -15.53 20.89
C LYS A 139 -21.84 -16.83 20.81
N LEU A 140 -20.69 -16.83 20.12
CA LEU A 140 -19.81 -18.00 20.03
C LEU A 140 -19.34 -18.45 21.42
N ASN A 141 -18.95 -17.51 22.28
CA ASN A 141 -18.54 -17.81 23.65
C ASN A 141 -19.69 -18.30 24.57
N GLN A 142 -20.94 -18.05 24.21
CA GLN A 142 -22.12 -18.52 24.96
C GLN A 142 -22.58 -19.92 24.53
N SER A 143 -22.08 -20.43 23.40
CA SER A 143 -22.44 -21.74 22.84
C SER A 143 -21.33 -22.79 22.97
N SER A 144 -20.21 -22.44 23.63
CA SER A 144 -19.19 -23.38 24.13
C SER A 144 -19.33 -23.53 25.65
#